data_AF-A0A382XDZ0-F1
#
_entry.id   AF-A0A382XDZ0-F1
#
_cell.length_a   1.000
_cell.length_b   1.000
_cell.length_c   1.000
_cell.angle_alpha   90.00
_cell.angle_beta   90.00
_cell.angle_gamma   90.00
#
_symmetry.space_group_name_H-M   'P 1'
#
loop_
_entity.id
_entity.type
_entity.pdbx_description
1 polymer ?
#
loop_
_entity_poly.entity_id
_entity_poly.type
_entity_poly.pdbx_seq_one_letter_code
_entity_poly.pdbx_strand_id
1 'polypeptide(L)'
;MDKTLLVKEYKQCNPSLSIRRLCRSMGLCRASFYAGLKAMRHNEKLDKEVWDQIVTLWETFPGIGYRKLCPKLGIGAHRVMRILRNFRHPKPSRINPKPTRERRIPNVLKMITNDLKTYSIKLGRGNWILREGRNKYRHIIDPTRPYQLWAGDWKELRVPLLGTTLYIFTIIDCYTRQLMGW
;
A
#
# COMPACT_ATOMS: atom_id res chain seq x y z
N MET A 1 12.14 -3.19 -31.20
CA MET A 1 10.95 -2.32 -31.39
C MET A 1 10.58 -2.21 -32.87
N ASP A 2 11.53 -2.43 -33.79
CA ASP A 2 11.39 -2.16 -35.22
C ASP A 2 10.30 -2.96 -35.93
N LYS A 3 10.12 -4.24 -35.57
CA LYS A 3 9.04 -5.08 -36.14
C LYS A 3 7.64 -4.52 -35.86
N THR A 4 7.44 -3.81 -34.76
CA THR A 4 6.15 -3.20 -34.40
C THR A 4 5.88 -1.92 -35.20
N LEU A 5 6.92 -1.13 -35.49
CA LEU A 5 6.84 0.05 -36.35
C LEU A 5 6.51 -0.36 -37.79
N LEU A 6 7.22 -1.36 -38.32
CA LEU A 6 6.95 -1.93 -39.63
C LEU A 6 5.48 -2.39 -39.78
N VAL A 7 4.94 -3.18 -38.84
CA VAL A 7 3.52 -3.58 -38.90
C VAL A 7 2.58 -2.37 -38.91
N LYS A 8 2.92 -1.29 -38.21
CA LYS A 8 2.12 -0.07 -38.16
C LYS A 8 2.14 0.68 -39.49
N GLU A 9 3.32 0.83 -40.09
CA GLU A 9 3.51 1.46 -41.42
C GLU A 9 2.76 0.68 -42.50
N TYR A 10 2.94 -0.65 -42.57
CA TYR A 10 2.23 -1.49 -43.53
C TYR A 10 0.70 -1.45 -43.36
N LYS A 11 0.22 -1.32 -42.11
CA LYS A 11 -1.22 -1.14 -41.82
C LYS A 11 -1.73 0.23 -42.26
N GLN A 12 -0.91 1.28 -42.20
CA GLN A 12 -1.25 2.60 -42.73
C GLN A 12 -1.35 2.58 -44.25
N CYS A 13 -0.38 1.94 -44.93
CA CYS A 13 -0.42 1.78 -46.38
C CYS A 13 -1.53 0.84 -46.86
N ASN A 14 -1.99 -0.10 -46.03
CA ASN A 14 -3.01 -1.09 -46.38
C ASN A 14 -4.11 -1.21 -45.30
N PRO A 15 -5.07 -0.27 -45.25
CA PRO A 15 -6.09 -0.23 -44.21
C PRO A 15 -7.04 -1.43 -44.20
N SER A 16 -7.24 -2.09 -45.34
CA SER A 16 -8.13 -3.26 -45.48
C SER A 16 -7.55 -4.53 -44.86
N LEU A 17 -6.23 -4.63 -44.70
CA LEU A 17 -5.57 -5.84 -44.21
C LEU A 17 -5.70 -5.97 -42.69
N SER A 18 -6.06 -7.17 -42.22
CA SER A 18 -6.12 -7.42 -40.78
C SER A 18 -4.72 -7.41 -40.15
N ILE A 19 -4.60 -6.81 -38.95
CA ILE A 19 -3.34 -6.81 -38.16
C ILE A 19 -2.84 -8.23 -37.94
N ARG A 20 -3.74 -9.22 -37.80
CA ARG A 20 -3.38 -10.63 -37.63
C ARG A 20 -2.61 -11.17 -38.84
N ARG A 21 -3.03 -10.83 -40.06
CA ARG A 21 -2.36 -11.25 -41.30
C ARG A 21 -0.99 -10.58 -41.43
N LEU A 22 -0.90 -9.27 -41.15
CA LEU A 22 0.36 -8.53 -41.17
C LEU A 22 1.37 -9.05 -40.15
N CYS A 23 0.93 -9.35 -38.92
CA CYS A 23 1.80 -9.95 -37.93
C CYS A 23 2.29 -11.35 -38.37
N ARG A 24 1.41 -12.16 -38.96
CA ARG A 24 1.76 -13.52 -39.43
C ARG A 24 2.79 -13.49 -40.57
N SER A 25 2.63 -12.58 -41.53
CA SER A 25 3.58 -12.46 -42.65
C SER A 25 4.95 -11.95 -42.21
N MET A 26 5.02 -11.16 -41.14
CA MET A 26 6.27 -10.65 -40.58
C MET A 26 6.89 -11.56 -39.49
N GLY A 27 6.33 -12.76 -39.28
CA GLY A 27 6.81 -13.69 -38.25
C GLY A 27 6.68 -13.15 -36.82
N LEU A 28 5.73 -12.24 -36.58
CA LEU A 28 5.48 -11.61 -35.28
C LEU A 28 4.19 -12.17 -34.67
N CYS A 29 4.20 -12.51 -33.38
CA CYS A 29 2.95 -12.84 -32.71
C CYS A 29 2.12 -11.57 -32.45
N ARG A 30 0.80 -11.66 -32.60
CA ARG A 30 -0.11 -10.51 -32.42
C ARG A 30 0.02 -9.88 -31.02
N ALA A 31 0.24 -10.69 -30.00
CA ALA A 31 0.44 -10.20 -28.63
C ALA A 31 1.70 -9.32 -28.50
N SER A 32 2.81 -9.71 -29.15
CA SER A 32 4.04 -8.93 -29.15
C SER A 32 3.89 -7.58 -29.84
N PHE A 33 3.07 -7.49 -30.89
CA PHE A 33 2.75 -6.22 -31.55
C PHE A 33 2.08 -5.23 -30.58
N TYR A 34 1.02 -5.65 -29.89
CA TYR A 34 0.33 -4.77 -28.94
C TYR A 34 1.19 -4.44 -27.71
N ALA A 35 2.01 -5.37 -27.24
CA ALA A 35 2.98 -5.11 -26.19
C ALA A 35 3.99 -4.02 -26.62
N GLY A 36 4.50 -4.11 -27.86
CA GLY A 36 5.39 -3.10 -28.45
C GLY A 36 4.72 -1.73 -28.60
N LEU A 37 3.47 -1.67 -29.07
CA LEU A 37 2.72 -0.41 -29.17
C LEU A 37 2.51 0.23 -27.78
N LYS A 38 2.23 -0.59 -26.77
CA LYS A 38 2.07 -0.13 -25.39
C LYS A 38 3.39 0.40 -24.84
N ALA A 39 4.51 -0.24 -25.16
CA ALA A 39 5.84 0.23 -24.80
C ALA A 39 6.19 1.55 -25.52
N MET A 40 5.82 1.74 -26.78
CA MET A 40 6.06 3.00 -27.52
C MET A 40 5.21 4.18 -27.04
N ARG A 41 4.01 3.93 -26.51
CA ARG A 41 3.21 4.99 -25.85
C ARG A 41 3.83 5.48 -24.55
N HIS A 42 4.83 4.78 -24.02
CA HIS A 42 5.58 5.22 -22.87
C HIS A 42 6.54 6.35 -23.30
N ASN A 43 6.08 7.60 -23.17
CA ASN A 43 6.92 8.76 -23.42
C ASN A 43 7.86 8.98 -22.22
N GLU A 44 8.98 8.25 -22.20
CA GLU A 44 10.03 8.41 -21.18
C GLU A 44 10.52 9.85 -21.09
N LYS A 45 10.55 10.58 -22.21
CA LYS A 45 10.89 12.01 -22.26
C LYS A 45 9.93 12.87 -21.44
N LEU A 46 8.61 12.74 -21.68
CA LEU A 46 7.60 13.51 -20.95
C LEU A 46 7.54 13.14 -19.46
N ASP A 47 7.87 11.89 -19.11
CA ASP A 47 7.90 11.47 -17.71
C ASP A 47 9.15 11.97 -16.98
N LYS A 48 10.26 12.20 -17.69
CA LYS A 48 11.47 12.82 -17.16
C LYS A 48 11.25 14.32 -16.88
N GLU A 49 10.61 15.05 -17.78
CA GLU A 49 10.26 16.47 -17.57
C GLU A 49 9.39 16.66 -16.31
N VAL A 50 8.41 15.78 -16.11
CA VAL A 50 7.56 15.79 -14.91
C VAL A 50 8.35 15.40 -13.67
N TRP A 51 9.33 14.50 -13.78
CA TRP A 51 10.21 14.17 -12.68
C TRP A 51 11.05 15.38 -12.24
N ASP A 52 11.62 16.11 -13.18
CA ASP A 52 12.42 17.30 -12.89
C ASP A 52 11.57 18.36 -12.15
N GLN A 53 10.32 18.56 -12.59
CA GLN A 53 9.35 19.43 -11.87
C GLN A 53 9.06 18.96 -10.44
N ILE A 54 8.97 17.64 -10.22
CA ILE A 54 8.78 17.07 -8.87
C ILE A 54 10.00 17.36 -7.99
N VAL A 55 11.21 17.25 -8.54
CA VAL A 55 12.46 17.54 -7.81
C VAL A 55 12.50 19.00 -7.39
N THR A 56 12.21 19.95 -8.29
CA THR A 56 12.16 21.38 -7.96
C THR A 56 11.11 21.68 -6.88
N LEU A 57 9.96 21.02 -6.95
CA LEU A 57 8.92 21.14 -5.92
C LEU A 57 9.37 20.55 -4.57
N TRP A 58 10.19 19.52 -4.56
CA TRP A 58 10.76 18.93 -3.34
C TRP A 58 11.84 19.79 -2.71
N GLU A 59 12.62 20.51 -3.50
CA GLU A 59 13.56 21.52 -2.99
C GLU A 59 12.82 22.65 -2.27
N THR A 60 11.69 23.09 -2.82
CA THR A 60 10.88 24.15 -2.22
C THR A 60 10.03 23.64 -1.04
N PHE A 61 9.52 22.40 -1.12
CA PHE A 61 8.65 21.79 -0.11
C PHE A 61 9.10 20.35 0.21
N PRO A 62 10.09 20.18 1.09
CA PRO A 62 10.59 18.86 1.44
C PRO A 62 9.49 18.00 2.07
N GLY A 63 9.37 16.75 1.61
CA GLY A 63 8.40 15.78 2.14
C GLY A 63 6.98 15.88 1.58
N ILE A 64 6.72 16.72 0.56
CA ILE A 64 5.40 16.79 -0.07
C ILE A 64 5.02 15.47 -0.78
N GLY A 65 3.89 14.89 -0.37
CA GLY A 65 3.39 13.62 -0.89
C GLY A 65 2.72 13.74 -2.27
N TYR A 66 2.65 12.60 -2.98
CA TYR A 66 2.12 12.55 -4.35
C TYR A 66 0.70 13.13 -4.51
N ARG A 67 -0.17 13.01 -3.50
CA ARG A 67 -1.54 13.58 -3.54
C ARG A 67 -1.53 15.10 -3.70
N LYS A 68 -0.55 15.79 -3.09
CA LYS A 68 -0.36 17.24 -3.20
C LYS A 68 0.40 17.65 -4.47
N LEU A 69 1.22 16.74 -5.02
CA LEU A 69 1.89 16.94 -6.32
C LEU A 69 0.88 16.92 -7.48
N CYS A 70 -0.15 16.08 -7.42
CA CYS A 70 -1.15 15.94 -8.49
C CYS A 70 -1.79 17.27 -8.92
N PRO A 71 -2.40 18.08 -8.01
CA PRO A 71 -2.98 19.36 -8.40
C PRO A 71 -1.94 20.38 -8.84
N LYS A 72 -0.73 20.35 -8.28
CA LYS A 72 0.37 21.27 -8.65
C LYS A 72 0.91 21.00 -10.06
N LEU A 73 0.92 19.73 -10.47
CA LEU A 73 1.40 19.31 -11.79
C LEU A 73 0.27 19.21 -12.82
N GLY A 74 -1.01 19.25 -12.40
CA GLY A 74 -2.15 19.00 -13.29
C GLY A 74 -2.21 17.56 -13.81
N ILE A 75 -1.62 16.60 -13.09
CA ILE A 75 -1.45 15.22 -13.56
C ILE A 75 -2.16 14.25 -12.61
N GLY A 76 -2.80 13.23 -13.18
CA GLY A 76 -3.48 12.18 -12.43
C GLY A 76 -2.55 11.37 -11.51
N ALA A 77 -3.08 10.95 -10.36
CA ALA A 77 -2.32 10.29 -9.30
C ALA A 77 -1.57 9.03 -9.75
N HIS A 78 -2.17 8.23 -10.64
CA HIS A 78 -1.51 7.03 -11.18
C HIS A 78 -0.26 7.36 -12.00
N ARG A 79 -0.27 8.47 -12.75
CA ARG A 79 0.89 8.91 -13.54
C ARG A 79 1.99 9.42 -12.62
N VAL A 80 1.67 10.26 -11.63
CA VAL A 80 2.65 10.73 -10.62
C VAL A 80 3.27 9.56 -9.86
N MET A 81 2.46 8.63 -9.34
CA MET A 81 2.97 7.44 -8.64
C MET A 81 3.89 6.57 -9.50
N ARG A 82 3.57 6.42 -10.79
CA ARG A 82 4.41 5.66 -11.74
C ARG A 82 5.75 6.35 -11.95
N ILE A 83 5.75 7.67 -12.15
CA ILE A 83 6.97 8.46 -12.30
C ILE A 83 7.82 8.36 -11.02
N LEU A 84 7.23 8.59 -9.85
CA LEU A 84 7.90 8.40 -8.56
C LEU A 84 8.48 6.99 -8.41
N ARG A 85 7.77 5.94 -8.87
CA ARG A 85 8.26 4.56 -8.82
C ARG A 85 9.44 4.30 -9.74
N ASN A 86 9.48 4.94 -10.90
CA ASN A 86 10.49 4.73 -11.92
C ASN A 86 11.77 5.53 -11.64
N PHE A 87 11.64 6.77 -11.16
CA PHE A 87 12.76 7.72 -11.04
C PHE A 87 13.28 7.91 -9.61
N ARG A 88 12.46 7.74 -8.56
CA ARG A 88 12.88 8.01 -7.17
C ARG A 88 13.93 7.03 -6.66
N HIS A 89 13.83 5.77 -7.07
CA HIS A 89 14.84 4.74 -6.82
C HIS A 89 14.74 3.70 -7.96
N PRO A 90 15.83 3.39 -8.68
CA PRO A 90 15.82 2.25 -9.58
C PRO A 90 15.56 1.00 -8.73
N LYS A 91 14.43 0.32 -8.94
CA LYS A 91 14.14 -0.92 -8.21
C LYS A 91 15.14 -1.99 -8.61
N PRO A 92 15.76 -2.74 -7.68
CA PRO A 92 16.28 -4.05 -8.01
C PRO A 92 15.10 -4.88 -8.56
N SER A 93 15.31 -5.57 -9.68
CA SER A 93 14.26 -6.32 -10.39
C SER A 93 13.51 -7.25 -9.44
N ARG A 94 12.22 -6.98 -9.19
CA ARG A 94 11.34 -7.92 -8.48
C ARG A 94 10.45 -8.64 -9.48
N ILE A 95 10.76 -9.93 -9.69
CA ILE A 95 9.83 -10.93 -10.20
C ILE A 95 8.61 -10.91 -9.28
N ASN A 96 7.44 -10.49 -9.78
CA ASN A 96 6.20 -10.53 -8.99
C ASN A 96 5.39 -11.79 -9.35
N PRO A 97 5.05 -12.67 -8.40
CA PRO A 97 4.13 -13.78 -8.64
C PRO A 97 2.68 -13.27 -8.81
N LYS A 98 1.80 -14.12 -9.39
CA LYS A 98 0.38 -13.80 -9.68
C LYS A 98 -0.38 -13.32 -8.41
N PRO A 99 -1.34 -12.39 -8.56
CA PRO A 99 -2.11 -11.88 -7.43
C PRO A 99 -3.05 -12.98 -6.88
N THR A 100 -2.89 -13.29 -5.60
CA THR A 100 -3.78 -14.15 -4.82
C THR A 100 -5.10 -13.42 -4.55
N ARG A 101 -6.25 -14.11 -4.58
CA ARG A 101 -7.57 -13.53 -4.22
C ARG A 101 -7.48 -12.79 -2.88
N GLU A 102 -8.00 -11.56 -2.81
CA GLU A 102 -8.10 -10.81 -1.55
C GLU A 102 -8.84 -11.68 -0.52
N ARG A 103 -8.16 -11.94 0.61
CA ARG A 103 -8.77 -12.65 1.73
C ARG A 103 -9.92 -11.79 2.24
N ARG A 104 -11.16 -12.29 2.16
CA ARG A 104 -12.29 -11.71 2.88
C ARG A 104 -11.89 -11.68 4.37
N ILE A 105 -11.66 -10.50 4.92
CA ILE A 105 -11.36 -10.36 6.34
C ILE A 105 -12.58 -10.93 7.08
N PRO A 106 -12.41 -11.98 7.90
CA PRO A 106 -13.54 -12.54 8.63
C PRO A 106 -14.11 -11.46 9.55
N ASN A 107 -15.44 -11.45 9.71
CA ASN A 107 -16.13 -10.45 10.52
C ASN A 107 -15.63 -10.54 11.98
N VAL A 108 -14.67 -9.68 12.34
CA VAL A 108 -13.90 -9.76 13.58
C VAL A 108 -14.82 -9.71 14.80
N LEU A 109 -15.89 -8.92 14.72
CA LEU A 109 -16.92 -8.88 15.76
C LEU A 109 -17.55 -10.26 15.99
N LYS A 110 -17.87 -10.99 14.91
CA LYS A 110 -18.45 -12.35 14.96
C LYS A 110 -17.47 -13.36 15.56
N MET A 111 -16.17 -13.24 15.25
CA MET A 111 -15.12 -14.09 15.85
C MET A 111 -15.00 -13.83 17.35
N ILE A 112 -14.90 -12.56 17.76
CA ILE A 112 -14.87 -12.16 19.16
C ILE A 112 -16.12 -12.65 19.89
N THR A 113 -17.31 -12.51 19.30
CA THR A 113 -18.55 -13.00 19.93
C THR A 113 -18.57 -14.51 20.08
N ASN A 114 -18.09 -15.25 19.07
CA ASN A 114 -18.01 -16.70 19.15
C ASN A 114 -17.01 -17.17 20.20
N ASP A 115 -15.84 -16.53 20.30
CA ASP A 115 -14.86 -16.81 21.34
C ASP A 115 -15.44 -16.54 22.73
N LEU A 116 -16.11 -15.41 22.93
CA LEU A 116 -16.79 -15.07 24.19
C LEU A 116 -17.91 -16.05 24.55
N LYS A 117 -18.65 -16.57 23.56
CA LYS A 117 -19.68 -17.60 23.75
C LYS A 117 -19.10 -18.96 24.10
N THR A 118 -17.97 -19.32 23.49
CA THR A 118 -17.31 -20.62 23.66
C THR A 118 -16.60 -20.70 25.02
N TYR A 119 -16.10 -19.58 25.53
CA TYR A 119 -15.41 -19.48 26.81
C TYR A 119 -16.16 -18.53 27.74
N SER A 120 -17.35 -18.96 28.19
CA SER A 120 -18.33 -18.18 28.97
C SER A 120 -17.91 -17.83 30.41
N ILE A 121 -16.62 -17.86 30.74
CA ILE A 121 -16.12 -17.70 32.12
C ILE A 121 -15.67 -16.26 32.37
N LYS A 122 -16.19 -15.70 33.48
CA LYS A 122 -15.94 -14.37 34.04
C LYS A 122 -14.47 -13.95 33.92
N LEU A 123 -14.23 -12.88 33.16
CA LEU A 123 -12.94 -12.21 33.07
C LEU A 123 -12.55 -11.71 34.47
N GLY A 124 -11.56 -12.36 35.08
CA GLY A 124 -10.79 -11.76 36.17
C GLY A 124 -10.26 -10.40 35.69
N ARG A 125 -10.40 -9.39 36.55
CA ARG A 125 -10.24 -7.97 36.24
C ARG A 125 -9.14 -7.67 35.22
N GLY A 126 -9.50 -6.92 34.19
CA GLY A 126 -8.62 -5.85 33.70
C GLY A 126 -7.73 -6.15 32.49
N ASN A 127 -8.07 -7.08 31.59
CA ASN A 127 -7.51 -7.00 30.24
C ASN A 127 -8.44 -7.62 29.21
N TRP A 128 -8.90 -6.80 28.27
CA TRP A 128 -9.71 -7.25 27.15
C TRP A 128 -8.89 -8.21 26.29
N ILE A 129 -9.29 -9.48 26.40
CA ILE A 129 -8.92 -10.61 25.54
C ILE A 129 -7.41 -10.93 25.63
N LEU A 130 -7.02 -11.79 26.58
CA LEU A 130 -6.50 -13.15 26.30
C LEU A 130 -5.93 -13.87 27.53
N ARG A 131 -6.25 -15.16 27.60
CA ARG A 131 -5.83 -16.16 28.59
C ARG A 131 -4.29 -16.24 28.83
N GLU A 132 -3.49 -15.68 27.92
CA GLU A 132 -2.01 -15.70 27.91
C GLU A 132 -1.39 -14.28 27.87
N GLY A 133 -2.19 -13.21 28.03
CA GLY A 133 -1.72 -11.83 27.97
C GLY A 133 -1.34 -11.33 26.56
N ARG A 134 -1.65 -12.07 25.50
CA ARG A 134 -1.30 -11.70 24.11
C ARG A 134 -2.51 -11.48 23.24
N ASN A 135 -2.72 -10.25 22.76
CA ASN A 135 -3.77 -9.87 21.80
C ASN A 135 -3.64 -10.63 20.46
N LYS A 136 -4.29 -11.80 20.33
CA LYS A 136 -4.39 -12.61 19.10
C LYS A 136 -5.06 -11.86 17.94
N TYR A 137 -5.75 -10.75 18.16
CA TYR A 137 -6.39 -9.96 17.11
C TYR A 137 -5.54 -8.78 16.62
N ARG A 138 -4.38 -8.51 17.24
CA ARG A 138 -3.49 -7.40 16.88
C ARG A 138 -3.00 -7.45 15.43
N HIS A 139 -2.81 -8.65 14.88
CA HIS A 139 -2.37 -8.82 13.49
C HIS A 139 -3.52 -8.68 12.47
N ILE A 140 -4.76 -8.56 12.94
CA ILE A 140 -5.97 -8.47 12.11
C ILE A 140 -6.42 -7.01 11.96
N ILE A 141 -6.09 -6.16 12.94
CA ILE A 141 -6.46 -4.75 12.96
C ILE A 141 -5.21 -3.89 12.75
N ASP A 142 -5.05 -3.34 11.55
CA ASP A 142 -4.06 -2.31 11.26
C ASP A 142 -4.74 -0.94 11.38
N PRO A 143 -4.37 -0.09 12.36
CA PRO A 143 -5.02 1.19 12.52
C PRO A 143 -4.68 2.12 11.34
N THR A 144 -5.70 2.69 10.72
CA THR A 144 -5.60 3.58 9.55
C THR A 144 -5.95 5.04 9.89
N ARG A 145 -6.45 5.30 11.10
CA ARG A 145 -6.76 6.64 11.64
C ARG A 145 -6.57 6.66 13.17
N PRO A 146 -6.36 7.85 13.77
CA PRO A 146 -6.35 7.99 15.23
C PRO A 146 -7.61 7.42 15.88
N TYR A 147 -7.50 6.97 17.14
CA TYR A 147 -8.60 6.49 17.99
C TYR A 147 -9.23 5.15 17.58
N GLN A 148 -8.52 4.32 16.82
CA GLN A 148 -9.01 2.98 16.44
C GLN A 148 -8.50 1.85 17.32
N LEU A 149 -7.28 1.98 17.84
CA LEU A 149 -6.63 0.95 18.62
C LEU A 149 -5.71 1.60 19.64
N TRP A 150 -5.94 1.28 20.91
CA TRP A 150 -5.10 1.74 22.01
C TRP A 150 -4.33 0.57 22.60
N ALA A 151 -3.12 0.86 23.08
CA ALA A 151 -2.34 -0.05 23.88
C ALA A 151 -2.18 0.58 25.26
N GLY A 152 -2.34 -0.23 26.30
CA GLY A 152 -2.01 0.19 27.65
C GLY A 152 -0.94 -0.72 28.23
N ASP A 153 -0.16 -0.16 29.15
CA ASP A 153 0.72 -0.92 30.02
C ASP A 153 0.50 -0.44 31.45
N TRP A 154 0.64 -1.36 32.42
CA TRP A 154 0.53 -1.03 33.82
C TRP A 154 1.58 -1.77 34.64
N LYS A 155 2.05 -1.11 35.69
CA LYS A 155 3.13 -1.58 36.55
C LYS A 155 2.74 -1.38 38.00
N GLU A 156 3.01 -2.40 38.80
CA GLU A 156 2.98 -2.30 40.25
C GLU A 156 4.35 -1.87 40.75
N LEU A 157 4.38 -0.84 41.58
CA LEU A 157 5.57 -0.41 42.28
C LEU A 157 5.29 -0.49 43.78
N ARG A 158 5.91 -1.47 44.45
CA ARG A 158 5.89 -1.54 45.91
C ARG A 158 6.84 -0.48 46.45
N VAL A 159 6.38 0.34 47.38
CA VAL A 159 7.18 1.34 48.10
C VAL A 159 7.31 0.85 49.55
N PRO A 160 8.38 0.10 49.89
CA PRO A 160 8.49 -0.60 51.18
C PRO A 160 8.48 0.37 52.37
N LEU A 161 9.11 1.53 52.20
CA LEU A 161 9.21 2.58 53.22
C LEU A 161 7.85 3.15 53.64
N LEU A 162 6.83 3.06 52.77
CA LEU A 162 5.49 3.60 53.01
C LEU A 162 4.44 2.49 53.17
N GLY A 163 4.84 1.22 53.16
CA GLY A 163 3.93 0.08 53.23
C GLY A 163 2.85 0.06 52.13
N THR A 164 3.04 0.78 51.03
CA THR A 164 2.02 1.03 50.00
C THR A 164 2.46 0.49 48.64
N THR A 165 1.48 0.13 47.82
CA THR A 165 1.69 -0.29 46.43
C THR A 165 1.09 0.76 45.50
N LEU A 166 1.92 1.35 44.66
CA LEU A 166 1.50 2.26 43.61
C LEU A 166 1.21 1.47 42.34
N TYR A 167 0.09 1.79 41.70
CA TYR A 167 -0.28 1.25 40.40
C TYR A 167 -0.11 2.38 39.39
N ILE A 168 0.83 2.22 38.48
CA ILE A 168 1.04 3.15 37.37
C ILE A 168 0.42 2.52 36.15
N PHE A 169 -0.46 3.24 35.46
CA PHE A 169 -0.98 2.80 34.17
C PHE A 169 -0.77 3.90 33.13
N THR A 170 -0.66 3.49 31.87
CA THR A 170 -0.58 4.42 30.74
C THR A 170 -1.38 3.85 29.59
N ILE A 171 -2.02 4.72 28.81
CA ILE A 171 -2.77 4.37 27.61
C ILE A 171 -2.24 5.21 26.46
N ILE A 172 -1.83 4.55 25.39
CA ILE A 172 -1.30 5.20 24.18
C ILE A 172 -2.14 4.82 22.95
N ASP A 173 -2.29 5.76 22.02
CA ASP A 173 -2.89 5.47 20.72
C ASP A 173 -1.86 4.78 19.82
N CYS A 174 -2.21 3.61 19.26
CA CYS A 174 -1.26 2.81 18.47
C CYS A 174 -0.90 3.46 17.12
N TYR A 175 -1.75 4.35 16.59
CA TYR A 175 -1.54 5.04 15.32
C TYR A 175 -0.70 6.30 15.50
N THR A 176 -1.14 7.23 16.36
CA THR A 176 -0.46 8.51 16.59
C THR A 176 0.71 8.41 17.56
N ARG A 177 0.79 7.33 18.36
CA ARG A 177 1.73 7.15 19.47
C ARG A 177 1.64 8.22 20.55
N GLN A 178 0.52 8.93 20.64
CA GLN A 178 0.26 9.92 21.69
C GLN A 178 -0.29 9.26 22.95
N LEU A 179 0.04 9.83 24.11
CA LEU A 179 -0.53 9.44 25.40
C LEU A 179 -1.99 9.92 25.46
N MET A 180 -2.90 8.98 25.67
CA MET A 180 -4.35 9.23 25.71
C MET A 180 -4.88 9.31 27.14
N GLY A 181 -4.16 8.72 28.10
CA GLY A 181 -4.49 8.72 29.52
C GLY A 181 -3.41 8.00 30.34
N TRP A 182 -3.45 8.19 31.65
CA TRP A 182 -2.56 7.60 32.65
C TRP A 182 -3.22 7.60 34.03
#